data_AF-A0A2M8NR12-F1
#
_entry.id   AF-A0A2M8NR12-F1
#
_cell.length_a   1.000
_cell.length_b   1.000
_cell.length_c   1.000
_cell.angle_alpha   90.00
_cell.angle_beta   90.00
_cell.angle_gamma   90.00
#
_symmetry.space_group_name_H-M   'P 1'
#
loop_
_entity.id
_entity.type
_entity.pdbx_description
1 polymer ?
#
loop_
_entity_poly.entity_id
_entity_poly.type
_entity_poly.pdbx_seq_one_letter_code
_entity_poly.pdbx_strand_id
1 'polypeptide(L)' 'MEAMKMEIRAAAPFDGVVAVMRVQVGDVVERDAVLVELD' A
#
# COMPACT_ATOMS: atom_id res chain seq x y z
N MET A 1 0.15 -3.50 -6.23
CA MET A 1 -0.26 -2.28 -6.95
C MET A 1 0.11 -2.44 -8.41
N GLU A 2 -0.58 -1.74 -9.31
CA GLU A 2 -0.23 -1.74 -10.75
C GLU A 2 0.05 -0.31 -11.19
N ALA A 3 1.10 -0.12 -11.98
CA ALA A 3 1.40 1.13 -12.66
C ALA A 3 1.89 0.85 -14.09
N MET A 4 1.19 1.36 -15.10
CA MET A 4 1.57 1.23 -16.52
C MET A 4 1.93 -0.19 -16.97
N LYS A 5 1.06 -1.19 -16.67
CA LYS A 5 1.28 -2.62 -16.95
C LYS A 5 2.38 -3.29 -16.12
N MET A 6 2.95 -2.59 -15.15
CA MET A 6 3.90 -3.16 -14.20
C MET A 6 3.22 -3.42 -12.87
N GLU A 7 3.48 -4.60 -12.32
CA GLU A 7 3.07 -4.94 -10.96
C GLU A 7 4.15 -4.55 -9.95
N ILE A 8 3.72 -3.93 -8.86
CA ILE A 8 4.57 -3.53 -7.74
C ILE A 8 4.10 -4.31 -6.50
N ARG A 9 5.04 -5.06 -5.90
CA ARG A 9 4.84 -5.72 -4.61
C ARG A 9 5.29 -4.78 -3.50
N ALA A 10 4.37 -4.39 -2.63
CA ALA A 10 4.70 -3.73 -1.38
C ALA A 10 5.04 -4.80 -0.35
N ALA A 11 6.16 -4.62 0.35
CA ALA A 11 6.57 -5.47 1.47
C ALA A 11 6.77 -4.59 2.70
N ALA A 12 6.50 -5.13 3.88
CA ALA A 12 6.74 -4.42 5.12
C ALA A 12 8.26 -4.19 5.30
N PRO A 13 8.69 -2.98 5.69
CA PRO A 13 10.11 -2.69 5.90
C PRO A 13 10.65 -3.28 7.21
N PHE A 14 9.77 -3.66 8.14
CA PHE A 14 10.08 -4.25 9.44
C PHE A 14 8.88 -5.07 9.95
N ASP A 15 9.10 -5.86 11.00
CA ASP A 15 8.05 -6.59 11.70
C ASP A 15 7.18 -5.63 12.54
N GLY A 16 5.86 -5.75 12.45
CA GLY A 16 4.93 -4.88 13.16
C GLY A 16 3.48 -5.35 13.01
N VAL A 17 2.54 -4.55 13.51
CA VAL A 17 1.10 -4.84 13.42
C VAL A 17 0.41 -3.81 12.52
N VAL A 18 -0.49 -4.27 11.64
CA VAL A 18 -1.29 -3.35 10.82
C VAL A 18 -2.26 -2.59 11.70
N ALA A 19 -2.04 -1.29 11.86
CA ALA A 19 -2.90 -0.40 12.63
C ALA A 19 -4.12 0.05 11.80
N VAL A 20 -3.87 0.51 10.56
CA VAL A 20 -4.93 1.04 9.68
C VAL A 20 -4.68 0.64 8.22
N MET A 21 -5.70 0.13 7.54
CA MET A 21 -5.72 -0.04 6.09
C MET A 21 -6.52 1.10 5.45
N ARG A 22 -5.89 1.89 4.57
CA ARG A 22 -6.49 3.11 3.98
C ARG A 22 -6.97 2.93 2.55
N VAL A 23 -6.81 1.74 1.98
CA VAL A 23 -7.15 1.44 0.59
C VAL A 23 -7.91 0.13 0.47
N GLN A 24 -8.67 0.00 -0.61
CA GLN A 24 -9.38 -1.21 -1.01
C GLN A 24 -8.96 -1.64 -2.43
N VAL A 25 -9.32 -2.87 -2.79
CA VAL A 25 -9.02 -3.41 -4.13
C VAL A 25 -9.76 -2.60 -5.18
N GLY A 26 -9.03 -2.11 -6.17
CA GLY A 26 -9.56 -1.30 -7.28
C GLY A 26 -9.40 0.20 -7.07
N ASP A 27 -8.94 0.65 -5.90
CA ASP A 27 -8.67 2.07 -5.67
C ASP A 27 -7.54 2.57 -6.55
N VAL A 28 -7.73 3.77 -7.09
CA VAL A 28 -6.69 4.54 -7.77
C VAL A 28 -6.01 5.43 -6.74
N VAL A 29 -4.69 5.35 -6.65
CA VAL A 29 -3.89 6.09 -5.66
C VAL A 29 -2.90 7.00 -6.37
N GLU A 30 -2.74 8.21 -5.85
CA GLU A 30 -1.76 9.18 -6.31
C GLU A 30 -0.39 8.90 -5.67
N ARG A 31 0.65 9.58 -6.19
CA ARG A 31 1.97 9.54 -5.58
C ARG A 31 1.91 10.05 -4.14
N ASP A 32 2.67 9.39 -3.26
CA ASP A 32 2.77 9.70 -1.82
C ASP A 32 1.48 9.44 -1.01
N ALA A 33 0.47 8.77 -1.59
CA ALA A 33 -0.69 8.31 -0.85
C ALA A 33 -0.31 7.30 0.25
N VAL A 34 -0.83 7.51 1.47
CA VAL A 34 -0.65 6.58 2.59
C VAL A 34 -1.58 5.38 2.41
N LEU A 35 -1.00 4.19 2.25
CA LEU A 35 -1.77 2.96 1.99
C LEU A 35 -2.09 2.20 3.28
N VAL A 36 -1.15 2.15 4.22
CA VAL A 36 -1.23 1.39 5.45
C VAL A 36 -0.43 2.10 6.56
N GLU A 37 -0.89 2.00 7.79
CA GLU A 37 -0.14 2.38 9.00
C GLU A 37 0.26 1.12 9.75
N LEU A 38 1.52 1.08 10.23
CA LEU A 38 2.10 -0.02 10.99
C LEU A 38 2.51 0.51 12.36
N ASP A 39 2.19 -0.27 13.42
CA ASP A 39 2.69 -0.08 14.79
C ASP A 39 3.91 -0.98 15.07
#